data_AF-A0A8T5MYU0-F1
#
_entry.id   AF-A0A8T5MYU0-F1
#
_cell.length_a   1.000
_cell.length_b   1.000
_cell.length_c   1.000
_cell.angle_alpha   90.00
_cell.angle_beta   90.00
_cell.angle_gamma   90.00
#
_symmetry.space_group_name_H-M   'P 1'
#
loop_
_entity.id
_entity.type
_entity.pdbx_description
1 polymer ?
#
loop_
_entity_poly.entity_id
_entity_poly.type
_entity_poly.pdbx_seq_one_letter_code
_entity_poly.pdbx_strand_id
1 'polypeptide(L)'
;MDKPYLKKYCKISKFTVWIVNGKYIRNNLDEEFTNFGQHYRFSFIPINEFWIDKEYDGGGEEKFYIDHLLVEHRLMSKGISYIDALIIADKTELRERSKSSILLNEMKKKFKNKEIFKLIHKSLWKKYSINGLRVWIIRGELVRDRLFIDFTEGGHDKVYPFIPDGEIWIEDDLNPNERKFVLLHELHERNLMMKMKTGIDIKNGFSKLNKKYLHIYASAHNSASNLEYYCRHHLNYLDKKINIELNKIKNGRCPKRDKF
;
A
#
# COMPACT_ATOMS: atom_id res chain seq x y z
N MET A 1 11.10 10.66 24.78
CA MET A 1 10.10 10.27 23.77
C MET A 1 10.74 10.47 22.43
N ASP A 2 11.00 9.39 21.71
CA ASP A 2 11.53 9.48 20.35
C ASP A 2 10.47 10.14 19.47
N LYS A 3 10.85 11.25 18.82
CA LYS A 3 9.97 11.94 17.89
C LYS A 3 9.97 11.19 16.55
N PRO A 4 8.90 11.29 15.74
CA PRO A 4 8.85 10.60 14.44
C PRO A 4 9.93 11.10 13.46
N TYR A 5 10.50 12.29 13.69
CA TYR A 5 11.51 12.89 12.81
C TYR A 5 12.84 12.14 12.84
N LEU A 6 13.30 11.73 11.66
CA LEU A 6 14.64 11.17 11.47
C LEU A 6 15.59 12.20 10.87
N LYS A 7 15.14 12.91 9.83
CA LYS A 7 15.97 13.87 9.10
C LYS A 7 15.10 14.95 8.46
N LYS A 8 15.54 16.21 8.54
CA LYS A 8 14.99 17.28 7.70
C LYS A 8 15.45 17.05 6.27
N TYR A 9 14.53 16.79 5.36
CA TYR A 9 14.85 16.52 3.95
C TYR A 9 15.12 17.83 3.21
N CYS A 10 14.15 18.73 3.18
CA CYS A 10 14.27 20.04 2.57
C CYS A 10 13.27 21.06 3.16
N LYS A 11 13.30 22.28 2.62
CA LYS A 11 12.26 23.29 2.85
C LYS A 11 11.77 23.78 1.49
N ILE A 12 10.46 23.78 1.28
CA ILE A 12 9.83 24.25 0.04
C ILE A 12 8.71 25.24 0.38
N SER A 13 8.87 26.49 -0.06
CA SER A 13 7.99 27.58 0.35
C SER A 13 7.88 27.66 1.89
N LYS A 14 6.68 27.59 2.44
CA LYS A 14 6.40 27.54 3.89
C LYS A 14 6.53 26.15 4.51
N PHE A 15 6.66 25.09 3.72
CA PHE A 15 6.65 23.71 4.21
C PHE A 15 8.04 23.21 4.57
N THR A 16 8.15 22.52 5.70
CA THR A 16 9.32 21.70 6.01
C THR A 16 9.00 20.25 5.67
N VAL A 17 9.87 19.62 4.88
CA VAL A 17 9.75 18.21 4.53
C VAL A 17 10.65 17.38 5.44
N TRP A 18 10.08 16.37 6.08
CA TRP A 18 10.77 15.48 7.01
C TRP A 18 10.76 14.05 6.47
N ILE A 19 11.92 13.40 6.53
CA ILE A 19 11.97 11.93 6.55
C ILE A 19 11.65 11.49 7.98
N VAL A 20 10.68 10.60 8.11
CA VAL A 20 10.15 10.14 9.40
C VAL A 20 10.30 8.63 9.57
N ASN A 21 10.15 8.18 10.81
CA ASN A 21 10.09 6.77 11.17
C ASN A 21 8.64 6.29 11.07
N GLY A 22 8.22 5.80 9.90
CA GLY A 22 6.84 5.32 9.70
C GLY A 22 6.47 4.16 10.61
N LYS A 23 7.43 3.28 10.95
CA LYS A 23 7.18 2.24 11.97
C LYS A 23 6.77 2.85 13.31
N TYR A 24 7.42 3.93 13.75
CA TYR A 24 7.01 4.64 14.96
C TYR A 24 5.60 5.20 14.80
N ILE A 25 5.28 5.83 13.67
CA ILE A 25 3.97 6.42 13.41
C ILE A 25 2.88 5.35 13.44
N ARG A 26 3.03 4.26 12.68
CA ARG A 26 2.08 3.14 12.64
C ARG A 26 1.85 2.46 13.99
N ASN A 27 2.86 2.45 14.86
CA ASN A 27 2.77 1.83 16.17
C ASN A 27 2.21 2.76 17.27
N ASN A 28 2.18 4.08 17.06
CA ASN A 28 1.92 5.02 18.16
C ASN A 28 0.95 6.16 17.83
N LEU A 29 0.76 6.47 16.55
CA LEU A 29 -0.04 7.61 16.10
C LEU A 29 -1.21 7.17 15.23
N ASP A 30 -0.93 6.42 14.15
CA ASP A 30 -1.93 6.01 13.16
C ASP A 30 -1.39 4.88 12.29
N GLU A 31 -2.03 3.70 12.36
CA GLU A 31 -1.66 2.49 11.63
C GLU A 31 -1.80 2.61 10.11
N GLU A 32 -2.58 3.57 9.60
CA GLU A 32 -2.85 3.78 8.17
C GLU A 32 -1.82 4.73 7.50
N PHE A 33 -0.75 5.13 8.22
CA PHE A 33 0.34 5.91 7.66
C PHE A 33 1.26 5.04 6.78
N THR A 34 1.25 5.29 5.46
CA THR A 34 2.04 4.54 4.47
C THR A 34 3.30 5.32 4.04
N ASN A 35 3.44 5.68 2.76
CA ASN A 35 4.66 6.26 2.18
C ASN A 35 4.86 7.73 2.57
N PHE A 36 3.80 8.52 2.68
CA PHE A 36 3.87 9.95 2.98
C PHE A 36 2.54 10.51 3.49
N GLY A 37 2.56 11.73 4.04
CA GLY A 37 1.36 12.38 4.56
C GLY A 37 1.50 13.88 4.85
N GLN A 38 0.35 14.52 5.03
CA GLN A 38 0.20 15.93 5.38
C GLN A 38 -0.99 16.17 6.32
N HIS A 39 -1.02 17.35 6.94
CA HIS A 39 -1.95 17.73 8.01
C HIS A 39 -3.44 17.46 7.77
N TYR A 40 -3.97 17.73 6.58
CA TYR A 40 -5.38 17.53 6.27
C TYR A 40 -5.76 16.04 6.15
N ARG A 41 -4.79 15.16 5.89
CA ARG A 41 -4.99 13.70 5.94
C ARG A 41 -4.72 13.15 7.34
N PHE A 42 -3.66 13.61 7.97
CA PHE A 42 -3.21 13.18 9.29
C PHE A 42 -3.08 14.39 10.22
N SER A 43 -4.06 14.59 11.09
CA SER A 43 -4.15 15.80 11.94
C SER A 43 -3.00 15.95 12.94
N PHE A 44 -2.29 14.86 13.26
CA PHE A 44 -1.08 14.88 14.08
C PHE A 44 0.15 15.45 13.35
N ILE A 45 0.11 15.58 12.02
CA ILE A 45 1.17 16.24 11.25
C ILE A 45 0.95 17.75 11.32
N PRO A 46 1.96 18.56 11.67
CA PRO A 46 1.81 20.01 11.70
C PRO A 46 1.42 20.61 10.35
N ILE A 47 0.63 21.69 10.35
CA ILE A 47 0.03 22.28 9.13
C ILE A 47 1.03 22.71 8.04
N ASN A 48 2.26 23.03 8.43
CA ASN A 48 3.35 23.44 7.53
C ASN A 48 4.44 22.37 7.41
N GLU A 49 4.07 21.10 7.59
CA GLU A 49 4.97 19.97 7.43
C GLU A 49 4.42 18.92 6.48
N PHE A 50 5.35 18.29 5.76
CA PHE A 50 5.14 17.10 4.97
C PHE A 50 6.05 16.01 5.51
N TRP A 51 5.50 14.82 5.72
CA TRP A 51 6.23 13.69 6.26
C TRP A 51 6.31 12.60 5.19
N ILE A 52 7.50 12.05 4.98
CA ILE A 52 7.79 10.95 4.05
C ILE A 52 8.39 9.82 4.89
N ASP A 53 7.83 8.62 4.83
CA ASP A 53 8.39 7.46 5.50
C ASP A 53 9.81 7.18 4.99
N LYS A 54 10.66 6.66 5.87
CA LYS A 54 12.01 6.28 5.50
C LYS A 54 11.98 4.98 4.69
N GLU A 55 12.30 5.13 3.41
CA GLU A 55 12.57 4.04 2.47
C GLU A 55 13.70 3.10 2.95
N TYR A 56 13.62 1.82 2.56
CA TYR A 56 14.60 0.79 2.91
C TYR A 56 15.72 0.66 1.86
N ASP A 57 15.39 0.67 0.57
CA ASP A 57 16.31 0.35 -0.54
C ASP A 57 16.92 1.60 -1.21
N GLY A 58 16.73 2.80 -0.67
CA GLY A 58 17.63 3.93 -0.89
C GLY A 58 17.08 5.22 -1.50
N GLY A 59 15.77 5.45 -1.53
CA GLY A 59 15.21 6.72 -2.00
C GLY A 59 14.89 6.72 -3.49
N GLY A 60 14.26 7.81 -3.95
CA GLY A 60 14.10 8.11 -5.37
C GLY A 60 12.75 8.72 -5.73
N GLU A 61 11.72 8.47 -4.91
CA GLU A 61 10.36 8.92 -5.18
C GLU A 61 9.97 10.18 -4.40
N GLU A 62 10.85 10.73 -3.55
CA GLU A 62 10.51 11.83 -2.65
C GLU A 62 10.02 13.08 -3.40
N LYS A 63 10.57 13.33 -4.60
CA LYS A 63 10.11 14.45 -5.42
C LYS A 63 8.64 14.28 -5.82
N PHE A 64 8.25 13.09 -6.26
CA PHE A 64 6.86 12.80 -6.64
C PHE A 64 5.94 13.00 -5.44
N TYR A 65 6.33 12.49 -4.28
CA TYR A 65 5.56 12.63 -3.04
C TYR A 65 5.42 14.09 -2.61
N ILE A 66 6.49 14.89 -2.70
CA ILE A 66 6.44 16.32 -2.36
C ILE A 66 5.49 17.08 -3.30
N ASP A 67 5.58 16.86 -4.60
CA ASP A 67 4.73 17.57 -5.56
C ASP A 67 3.26 17.15 -5.46
N HIS A 68 3.01 15.86 -5.20
CA HIS A 68 1.68 15.35 -4.85
C HIS A 68 1.11 16.06 -3.62
N LEU A 69 1.86 16.09 -2.52
CA LEU A 69 1.46 16.73 -1.27
C LEU A 69 1.23 18.24 -1.41
N LEU A 70 2.01 18.93 -2.24
CA LEU A 70 1.79 20.34 -2.56
C LEU A 70 0.46 20.57 -3.27
N VAL A 71 0.10 19.69 -4.21
CA VAL A 71 -1.18 19.77 -4.93
C VAL A 71 -2.34 19.48 -3.98
N GLU A 72 -2.28 18.39 -3.21
CA GLU A 72 -3.30 18.05 -2.22
C GLU A 72 -3.51 19.19 -1.23
N HIS A 73 -2.45 19.65 -0.58
CA HIS A 73 -2.53 20.68 0.46
C HIS A 73 -3.18 21.95 -0.08
N ARG A 74 -2.75 22.41 -1.27
CA ARG A 74 -3.30 23.62 -1.92
C ARG A 74 -4.79 23.50 -2.21
N LEU A 75 -5.28 22.31 -2.58
CA LEU A 75 -6.70 22.08 -2.88
C LEU A 75 -7.51 21.95 -1.60
N MET A 76 -7.05 21.12 -0.66
CA MET A 76 -7.72 20.89 0.62
C MET A 76 -7.76 22.16 1.48
N SER A 77 -6.73 23.02 1.42
CA SER A 77 -6.75 24.32 2.11
C SER A 77 -7.83 25.27 1.59
N LYS A 78 -8.42 25.00 0.43
CA LYS A 78 -9.54 25.75 -0.16
C LYS A 78 -10.89 25.06 0.06
N GLY A 79 -10.94 23.99 0.86
CA GLY A 79 -12.16 23.23 1.15
C GLY A 79 -12.52 22.18 0.09
N ILE A 80 -11.64 21.89 -0.88
CA ILE A 80 -11.85 20.77 -1.79
C ILE A 80 -11.76 19.45 -1.01
N SER A 81 -12.65 18.51 -1.33
CA SER A 81 -12.70 17.20 -0.66
C SER A 81 -11.38 16.43 -0.87
N TYR A 82 -11.04 15.57 0.09
CA TYR A 82 -9.85 14.73 -0.01
C TYR A 82 -9.84 13.90 -1.31
N ILE A 83 -10.98 13.30 -1.66
CA ILE A 83 -11.11 12.45 -2.85
C ILE A 83 -10.83 13.25 -4.13
N ASP A 84 -11.40 14.44 -4.25
CA ASP A 84 -11.19 15.28 -5.45
C ASP A 84 -9.75 15.80 -5.51
N ALA A 85 -9.15 16.14 -4.36
CA ALA A 85 -7.77 16.57 -4.27
C ALA A 85 -6.79 15.46 -4.68
N LEU A 86 -7.02 14.23 -4.19
CA LEU A 86 -6.25 13.04 -4.51
C LEU A 86 -6.26 12.79 -6.03
N ILE A 87 -7.44 12.73 -6.66
CA ILE A 87 -7.58 12.52 -8.11
C ILE A 87 -6.78 13.54 -8.94
N ILE A 88 -6.66 14.79 -8.48
CA ILE A 88 -5.90 15.83 -9.18
C ILE A 88 -4.39 15.69 -8.91
N ALA A 89 -4.01 15.32 -7.69
CA ALA A 89 -2.63 15.05 -7.31
C ALA A 89 -2.07 13.84 -8.08
N ASP A 90 -2.79 12.72 -8.15
CA ASP A 90 -2.43 11.52 -8.91
C ASP A 90 -2.16 11.85 -10.38
N LYS A 91 -3.05 12.66 -10.99
CA LYS A 91 -2.88 13.10 -12.38
C LYS A 91 -1.63 13.95 -12.58
N THR A 92 -1.22 14.70 -11.56
CA THR A 92 -0.01 15.51 -11.61
C THR A 92 1.21 14.61 -11.49
N GLU A 93 1.24 13.71 -10.51
CA GLU A 93 2.33 12.76 -10.32
C GLU A 93 2.52 11.84 -11.54
N LEU A 94 1.44 11.29 -12.12
CA LEU A 94 1.51 10.49 -13.36
C LEU A 94 2.17 11.25 -14.52
N ARG A 95 1.91 12.55 -14.66
CA ARG A 95 2.54 13.40 -15.68
C ARG A 95 4.01 13.65 -15.42
N GLU A 96 4.45 13.59 -14.16
CA GLU A 96 5.85 13.72 -13.80
C GLU A 96 6.60 12.40 -13.99
N ARG A 97 6.02 11.30 -13.48
CA ARG A 97 6.58 9.94 -13.64
C ARG A 97 6.80 9.60 -15.10
N SER A 98 5.82 9.90 -15.97
CA SER A 98 5.94 9.70 -17.42
C SER A 98 7.05 10.52 -18.11
N LYS A 99 7.59 11.55 -17.46
CA LYS A 99 8.74 12.35 -17.95
C LYS A 99 10.07 11.91 -17.34
N SER A 100 10.06 11.16 -16.25
CA SER A 100 11.27 10.71 -15.55
C SER A 100 11.96 9.56 -16.31
N SER A 101 13.29 9.59 -16.34
CA SER A 101 14.14 8.97 -17.35
C SER A 101 14.36 7.46 -17.25
N ILE A 102 13.91 6.79 -16.18
CA ILE A 102 14.00 5.31 -16.05
C ILE A 102 12.99 4.64 -16.97
N LEU A 103 11.78 5.21 -17.04
CA LEU A 103 10.72 4.78 -17.93
C LEU A 103 11.07 5.00 -19.41
N LEU A 104 11.73 6.10 -19.80
CA LEU A 104 11.97 6.41 -21.22
C LEU A 104 12.81 5.37 -21.99
N ASN A 105 13.72 4.65 -21.32
CA ASN A 105 14.52 3.60 -21.96
C ASN A 105 13.80 2.24 -22.02
N GLU A 106 12.90 1.93 -21.08
CA GLU A 106 12.08 0.71 -21.12
C GLU A 106 10.73 0.90 -21.84
N MET A 107 10.18 2.13 -21.88
CA MET A 107 8.92 2.52 -22.52
C MET A 107 8.91 2.35 -24.04
N LYS A 108 10.07 2.35 -24.70
CA LYS A 108 10.14 2.11 -26.15
C LYS A 108 9.86 0.65 -26.53
N LYS A 109 9.93 -0.27 -25.58
CA LYS A 109 9.55 -1.67 -25.81
C LYS A 109 8.10 -1.83 -25.41
N LYS A 110 7.22 -2.11 -26.39
CA LYS A 110 5.88 -2.66 -26.14
C LYS A 110 6.05 -4.04 -25.48
N PHE A 111 6.31 -4.06 -24.18
CA PHE A 111 6.31 -5.29 -23.43
C PHE A 111 4.89 -5.85 -23.44
N LYS A 112 4.75 -7.13 -23.78
CA LYS A 112 3.46 -7.82 -23.57
C LYS A 112 3.22 -7.88 -22.06
N ASN A 113 1.96 -7.87 -21.59
CA ASN A 113 1.63 -7.94 -20.16
C ASN A 113 2.30 -9.11 -19.39
N LYS A 114 2.76 -10.17 -20.06
CA LYS A 114 3.53 -11.25 -19.41
C LYS A 114 4.98 -10.88 -19.09
N GLU A 115 5.57 -9.92 -19.79
CA GLU A 115 6.95 -9.51 -19.61
C GLU A 115 7.10 -8.50 -18.48
N ILE A 116 6.10 -7.64 -18.28
CA ILE A 116 6.09 -6.67 -17.18
C ILE A 116 6.05 -7.35 -15.81
N PHE A 117 5.29 -8.44 -15.65
CA PHE A 117 5.26 -9.18 -14.38
C PHE A 117 6.62 -9.79 -14.03
N LYS A 118 7.43 -10.20 -15.02
CA LYS A 118 8.79 -10.67 -14.77
C LYS A 118 9.71 -9.56 -14.24
N LEU A 119 9.44 -8.31 -14.61
CA LEU A 119 10.18 -7.16 -14.12
C LEU A 119 9.70 -6.74 -12.72
N ILE A 120 8.38 -6.80 -12.49
CA ILE A 120 7.76 -6.47 -11.20
C ILE A 120 8.13 -7.49 -10.14
N HIS A 121 8.08 -8.79 -10.44
CA HIS A 121 8.41 -9.88 -9.50
C HIS A 121 9.92 -9.88 -9.19
N LYS A 122 10.32 -9.31 -8.05
CA LYS A 122 11.72 -9.25 -7.60
C LYS A 122 12.16 -10.59 -7.01
N SER A 123 11.40 -11.16 -6.07
CA SER A 123 11.70 -12.48 -5.50
C SER A 123 10.48 -13.17 -4.90
N LEU A 124 10.41 -14.50 -5.04
CA LEU A 124 9.33 -15.29 -4.45
C LEU A 124 9.62 -15.53 -2.96
N TRP A 125 8.72 -15.11 -2.09
CA TRP A 125 8.79 -15.40 -0.66
C TRP A 125 8.27 -16.81 -0.37
N LYS A 126 9.10 -17.81 -0.73
CA LYS A 126 8.76 -19.24 -0.71
C LYS A 126 8.16 -19.71 0.62
N LYS A 127 8.65 -19.18 1.75
CA LYS A 127 8.20 -19.53 3.10
C LYS A 127 6.68 -19.37 3.28
N TYR A 128 6.08 -18.37 2.64
CA TYR A 128 4.67 -18.03 2.80
C TYR A 128 3.83 -18.38 1.56
N SER A 129 4.43 -19.01 0.55
CA SER A 129 3.75 -19.47 -0.66
C SER A 129 3.28 -20.92 -0.48
N ILE A 130 1.98 -21.19 -0.65
CA ILE A 130 1.36 -22.49 -0.38
C ILE A 130 0.16 -22.75 -1.29
N ASN A 131 -0.08 -24.01 -1.69
CA ASN A 131 -1.31 -24.46 -2.37
C ASN A 131 -1.84 -23.50 -3.47
N GLY A 132 -0.96 -23.08 -4.38
CA GLY A 132 -1.30 -22.17 -5.49
C GLY A 132 -1.26 -20.67 -5.14
N LEU A 133 -1.20 -20.30 -3.85
CA LEU A 133 -0.88 -18.95 -3.41
C LEU A 133 0.64 -18.70 -3.52
N ARG A 134 1.02 -17.61 -4.20
CA ARG A 134 2.39 -17.11 -4.31
C ARG A 134 2.50 -15.75 -3.64
N VAL A 135 3.47 -15.61 -2.74
CA VAL A 135 3.78 -14.33 -2.10
C VAL A 135 5.05 -13.78 -2.75
N TRP A 136 4.96 -12.65 -3.42
CA TRP A 136 6.07 -12.01 -4.11
C TRP A 136 6.51 -10.75 -3.37
N ILE A 137 7.83 -10.61 -3.19
CA ILE A 137 8.43 -9.29 -3.04
C ILE A 137 8.54 -8.70 -4.45
N ILE A 138 8.02 -7.50 -4.63
CA ILE A 138 7.90 -6.84 -5.93
C ILE A 138 8.61 -5.49 -5.96
N ARG A 139 8.86 -4.95 -7.15
CA ARG A 139 9.33 -3.58 -7.36
C ARG A 139 8.14 -2.62 -7.31
N GLY A 140 7.92 -1.97 -6.17
CA GLY A 140 6.74 -1.10 -5.93
C GLY A 140 6.64 0.07 -6.89
N GLU A 141 7.77 0.76 -7.13
CA GLU A 141 7.86 1.88 -8.08
C GLU A 141 7.35 1.51 -9.48
N LEU A 142 7.71 0.33 -10.00
CA LEU A 142 7.24 -0.13 -11.32
C LEU A 142 5.73 -0.36 -11.35
N VAL A 143 5.11 -0.74 -10.23
CA VAL A 143 3.65 -0.86 -10.14
C VAL A 143 3.01 0.52 -10.19
N ARG A 144 3.54 1.49 -9.42
CA ARG A 144 3.06 2.88 -9.44
C ARG A 144 3.18 3.53 -10.81
N ASP A 145 4.30 3.29 -11.47
CA ASP A 145 4.61 3.83 -12.79
C ASP A 145 3.73 3.27 -13.92
N ARG A 146 3.22 2.04 -13.79
CA ARG A 146 2.64 1.29 -14.93
C ARG A 146 1.23 0.78 -14.73
N LEU A 147 0.84 0.48 -13.50
CA LEU A 147 -0.38 -0.25 -13.19
C LEU A 147 -1.31 0.59 -12.32
N PHE A 148 -0.82 1.07 -11.17
CA PHE A 148 -1.63 1.75 -10.19
C PHE A 148 -0.79 2.64 -9.28
N ILE A 149 -0.93 3.96 -9.44
CA ILE A 149 -0.12 4.96 -8.76
C ILE A 149 -0.28 4.95 -7.23
N ASP A 150 -1.47 4.60 -6.73
CA ASP A 150 -1.72 4.53 -5.28
C ASP A 150 -1.36 3.17 -4.67
N PHE A 151 -0.64 2.31 -5.40
CA PHE A 151 -0.12 1.07 -4.83
C PHE A 151 0.90 1.40 -3.74
N THR A 152 0.57 1.06 -2.51
CA THR A 152 1.38 1.30 -1.31
C THR A 152 1.44 0.04 -0.46
N GLU A 153 2.62 -0.29 0.04
CA GLU A 153 2.96 -1.41 0.93
C GLU A 153 2.71 -2.82 0.37
N GLY A 154 1.49 -3.16 -0.03
CA GLY A 154 1.08 -4.48 -0.47
C GLY A 154 -0.26 -4.52 -1.21
N GLY A 155 -0.59 -5.69 -1.75
CA GLY A 155 -1.88 -5.91 -2.40
C GLY A 155 -2.07 -7.34 -2.88
N HIS A 156 -3.32 -7.70 -3.23
CA HIS A 156 -3.65 -9.04 -3.69
C HIS A 156 -4.69 -9.12 -4.82
N ASP A 157 -4.73 -10.27 -5.49
CA ASP A 157 -5.61 -10.60 -6.64
C ASP A 157 -7.11 -10.34 -6.44
N LYS A 158 -7.61 -10.37 -5.20
CA LYS A 158 -9.04 -10.11 -4.91
C LYS A 158 -9.44 -8.64 -4.78
N VAL A 159 -8.49 -7.73 -4.77
CA VAL A 159 -8.73 -6.27 -4.73
C VAL A 159 -8.20 -5.63 -6.00
N TYR A 160 -7.00 -6.03 -6.44
CA TYR A 160 -6.34 -5.47 -7.60
C TYR A 160 -6.47 -6.40 -8.81
N PRO A 161 -7.27 -6.04 -9.83
CA PRO A 161 -7.49 -6.90 -11.00
C PRO A 161 -6.25 -7.11 -11.87
N PHE A 162 -5.22 -6.27 -11.70
CA PHE A 162 -3.94 -6.43 -12.40
C PHE A 162 -3.00 -7.43 -11.71
N ILE A 163 -3.27 -7.79 -10.45
CA ILE A 163 -2.48 -8.80 -9.75
C ILE A 163 -2.95 -10.20 -10.20
N PRO A 164 -2.03 -11.07 -10.66
CA PRO A 164 -2.40 -12.40 -11.13
C PRO A 164 -3.11 -13.22 -10.05
N ASP A 165 -4.06 -14.07 -10.47
CA ASP A 165 -4.78 -14.96 -9.57
C ASP A 165 -3.82 -15.80 -8.71
N GLY A 166 -4.15 -15.85 -7.42
CA GLY A 166 -3.34 -16.55 -6.42
C GLY A 166 -2.06 -15.82 -6.03
N GLU A 167 -1.96 -14.50 -6.24
CA GLU A 167 -0.80 -13.72 -5.81
C GLU A 167 -1.11 -12.70 -4.72
N ILE A 168 -0.14 -12.55 -3.82
CA ILE A 168 0.00 -11.42 -2.89
C ILE A 168 1.34 -10.76 -3.20
N TRP A 169 1.34 -9.45 -3.35
CA TRP A 169 2.50 -8.62 -3.64
C TRP A 169 2.83 -7.78 -2.41
N ILE A 170 4.11 -7.72 -2.05
CA ILE A 170 4.66 -6.91 -0.95
C ILE A 170 5.77 -6.05 -1.53
N GLU A 171 5.76 -4.76 -1.22
CA GLU A 171 6.78 -3.82 -1.70
C GLU A 171 8.17 -4.17 -1.18
N ASP A 172 9.17 -3.99 -2.04
CA ASP A 172 10.56 -4.20 -1.71
C ASP A 172 11.14 -3.09 -0.84
N ASP A 173 10.63 -1.87 -0.98
CA ASP A 173 11.10 -0.74 -0.20
C ASP A 173 10.62 -0.72 1.26
N LEU A 174 9.73 -1.64 1.63
CA LEU A 174 9.41 -1.89 3.03
C LEU A 174 10.60 -2.47 3.78
N ASN A 175 10.83 -1.96 4.99
CA ASN A 175 11.75 -2.57 5.94
C ASN A 175 11.40 -4.07 6.12
N PRO A 176 12.37 -4.99 6.09
CA PRO A 176 12.11 -6.43 6.23
C PRO A 176 11.29 -6.81 7.48
N ASN A 177 11.39 -6.02 8.55
CA ASN A 177 10.60 -6.24 9.77
C ASN A 177 9.13 -5.81 9.63
N GLU A 178 8.81 -4.89 8.71
CA GLU A 178 7.45 -4.44 8.43
C GLU A 178 6.72 -5.41 7.48
N ARG A 179 7.45 -6.07 6.56
CA ARG A 179 6.85 -6.94 5.53
C ARG A 179 5.93 -8.05 6.06
N LYS A 180 6.17 -8.55 7.28
CA LYS A 180 5.30 -9.57 7.90
C LYS A 180 3.95 -9.02 8.36
N PHE A 181 3.90 -7.74 8.77
CA PHE A 181 2.65 -7.08 9.15
C PHE A 181 1.78 -6.90 7.92
N VAL A 182 2.34 -6.30 6.87
CA VAL A 182 1.69 -6.16 5.56
C VAL A 182 1.24 -7.52 5.03
N LEU A 183 2.10 -8.55 5.10
CA LEU A 183 1.70 -9.91 4.72
C LEU A 183 0.50 -10.44 5.52
N LEU A 184 0.44 -10.20 6.84
CA LEU A 184 -0.68 -10.61 7.67
C LEU A 184 -1.96 -9.88 7.25
N HIS A 185 -1.87 -8.58 7.00
CA HIS A 185 -2.97 -7.75 6.51
C HIS A 185 -3.51 -8.31 5.20
N GLU A 186 -2.65 -8.42 4.19
CA GLU A 186 -3.00 -8.92 2.86
C GLU A 186 -3.60 -10.34 2.90
N LEU A 187 -3.02 -11.24 3.70
CA LEU A 187 -3.55 -12.60 3.85
C LEU A 187 -4.95 -12.60 4.46
N HIS A 188 -5.16 -11.81 5.51
CA HIS A 188 -6.43 -11.76 6.24
C HIS A 188 -7.53 -11.16 5.37
N GLU A 189 -7.26 -10.00 4.76
CA GLU A 189 -8.17 -9.31 3.85
C GLU A 189 -8.53 -10.22 2.68
N ARG A 190 -7.53 -10.79 1.99
CA ARG A 190 -7.74 -11.71 0.86
C ARG A 190 -8.62 -12.89 1.25
N ASN A 191 -8.35 -13.49 2.39
CA ASN A 191 -9.13 -14.61 2.89
C ASN A 191 -10.59 -14.20 3.13
N LEU A 192 -10.86 -13.05 3.74
CA LEU A 192 -12.22 -12.55 3.92
C LEU A 192 -12.91 -12.27 2.59
N MET A 193 -12.22 -11.60 1.66
CA MET A 193 -12.73 -11.27 0.32
C MET A 193 -13.14 -12.54 -0.45
N MET A 194 -12.35 -13.61 -0.40
CA MET A 194 -12.71 -14.89 -1.05
C MET A 194 -13.99 -15.51 -0.48
N LYS A 195 -14.22 -15.43 0.84
CA LYS A 195 -15.41 -16.04 1.47
C LYS A 195 -16.70 -15.35 1.09
N MET A 196 -16.64 -14.03 0.99
CA MET A 196 -17.82 -13.21 0.78
C MET A 196 -18.36 -13.36 -0.66
N LYS A 197 -17.75 -14.24 -1.48
CA LYS A 197 -18.13 -14.59 -2.85
C LYS A 197 -18.40 -13.32 -3.67
N THR A 198 -17.43 -12.41 -3.67
CA THR A 198 -17.46 -11.26 -4.58
C THR A 198 -17.23 -11.78 -6.00
N GLY A 199 -18.31 -12.22 -6.66
CA GLY A 199 -18.35 -12.49 -8.10
C GLY A 199 -18.26 -11.20 -8.91
N ILE A 200 -17.33 -10.31 -8.56
CA ILE A 200 -17.17 -9.02 -9.21
C ILE A 200 -15.97 -9.11 -10.12
N ASP A 201 -16.26 -9.20 -11.41
CA ASP A 201 -15.30 -9.06 -12.49
C ASP A 201 -14.89 -7.56 -12.54
N ILE A 202 -13.82 -7.18 -11.83
CA ILE A 202 -13.30 -5.79 -11.79
C ILE A 202 -12.57 -5.45 -13.10
N LYS A 203 -13.10 -5.88 -14.26
CA LYS A 203 -12.54 -5.53 -15.57
C LYS A 203 -12.73 -4.07 -15.95
N ASN A 204 -13.60 -3.34 -15.25
CA ASN A 204 -13.98 -1.97 -15.60
C ASN A 204 -13.60 -0.90 -14.55
N GLY A 205 -12.66 -1.21 -13.64
CA GLY A 205 -12.17 -0.24 -12.65
C GLY A 205 -13.14 0.08 -11.51
N PHE A 206 -12.67 0.84 -10.52
CA PHE A 206 -13.40 1.18 -9.29
C PHE A 206 -14.68 2.01 -9.52
N SER A 207 -14.89 2.58 -10.71
CA SER A 207 -16.01 3.47 -11.03
C SER A 207 -17.39 2.80 -11.14
N LYS A 208 -17.44 1.46 -11.18
CA LYS A 208 -18.69 0.67 -11.23
C LYS A 208 -18.80 -0.37 -10.11
N LEU A 209 -18.08 -0.17 -9.00
CA LEU A 209 -18.24 -1.02 -7.83
C LEU A 209 -19.60 -0.77 -7.19
N ASN A 210 -20.37 -1.84 -6.99
CA ASN A 210 -21.63 -1.71 -6.28
C ASN A 210 -21.35 -1.36 -4.79
N LYS A 211 -22.24 -0.59 -4.16
CA LYS A 211 -22.11 -0.20 -2.74
C LYS A 211 -21.85 -1.39 -1.81
N LYS A 212 -22.38 -2.56 -2.16
CA LYS A 212 -22.18 -3.83 -1.44
C LYS A 212 -20.70 -4.26 -1.42
N TYR A 213 -20.01 -4.18 -2.55
CA TYR A 213 -18.58 -4.51 -2.61
C TYR A 213 -17.76 -3.53 -1.80
N LEU A 214 -18.02 -2.23 -1.93
CA LEU A 214 -17.29 -1.23 -1.16
C LEU A 214 -17.42 -1.48 0.34
N HIS A 215 -18.63 -1.84 0.80
CA HIS A 215 -18.86 -2.21 2.20
C HIS A 215 -18.12 -3.50 2.60
N ILE A 216 -18.12 -4.52 1.73
CA ILE A 216 -17.39 -5.78 1.97
C ILE A 216 -15.89 -5.53 2.06
N TYR A 217 -15.34 -4.80 1.10
CA TYR A 217 -13.94 -4.40 1.07
C TYR A 217 -13.57 -3.63 2.33
N ALA A 218 -14.30 -2.54 2.65
CA ALA A 218 -14.04 -1.75 3.85
C ALA A 218 -14.11 -2.60 5.13
N SER A 219 -15.06 -3.54 5.22
CA SER A 219 -15.14 -4.45 6.37
C SER A 219 -13.96 -5.43 6.43
N ALA A 220 -13.46 -5.92 5.30
CA ALA A 220 -12.34 -6.85 5.25
C ALA A 220 -11.03 -6.11 5.58
N HIS A 221 -10.84 -4.95 4.97
CA HIS A 221 -9.73 -4.04 5.19
C HIS A 221 -9.61 -3.65 6.66
N ASN A 222 -10.68 -3.09 7.25
CA ASN A 222 -10.68 -2.68 8.66
C ASN A 222 -10.40 -3.87 9.59
N SER A 223 -10.88 -5.07 9.27
CA SER A 223 -10.58 -6.28 10.06
C SER A 223 -9.09 -6.65 9.97
N ALA A 224 -8.48 -6.46 8.81
CA ALA A 224 -7.06 -6.69 8.59
C ALA A 224 -6.20 -5.64 9.32
N SER A 225 -6.52 -4.35 9.22
CA SER A 225 -5.83 -3.27 9.95
C SER A 225 -5.86 -3.49 11.46
N ASN A 226 -7.03 -3.85 12.01
CA ASN A 226 -7.17 -4.16 13.44
C ASN A 226 -6.30 -5.36 13.88
N LEU A 227 -6.23 -6.41 13.05
CA LEU A 227 -5.42 -7.59 13.34
C LEU A 227 -3.92 -7.29 13.24
N GLU A 228 -3.52 -6.48 12.26
CA GLU A 228 -2.17 -5.99 12.11
C GLU A 228 -1.77 -5.16 13.33
N TYR A 229 -2.56 -4.14 13.67
CA TYR A 229 -2.33 -3.26 14.82
C TYR A 229 -2.18 -4.07 16.12
N TYR A 230 -3.09 -5.03 16.35
CA TYR A 230 -2.95 -5.94 17.48
C TYR A 230 -1.59 -6.65 17.50
N CYS A 231 -1.12 -7.15 16.36
CA CYS A 231 0.19 -7.83 16.28
C CYS A 231 1.37 -6.87 16.42
N ARG A 232 1.24 -5.59 16.04
CA ARG A 232 2.29 -4.56 16.27
C ARG A 232 2.57 -4.39 17.77
N HIS A 233 1.55 -4.54 18.61
CA HIS A 233 1.67 -4.52 20.08
C HIS A 233 1.89 -5.89 20.73
N HIS A 234 1.72 -6.98 19.98
CA HIS A 234 1.82 -8.35 20.48
C HIS A 234 2.65 -9.22 19.52
N LEU A 235 3.93 -8.86 19.35
CA LEU A 235 4.83 -9.44 18.33
C LEU A 235 4.91 -10.98 18.35
N ASN A 236 4.78 -11.58 19.53
CA ASN A 236 4.77 -13.04 19.71
C ASN A 236 3.59 -13.74 19.03
N TYR A 237 2.52 -13.01 18.66
CA TYR A 237 1.38 -13.55 17.92
C TYR A 237 1.51 -13.43 16.41
N LEU A 238 2.42 -12.61 15.88
CA LEU A 238 2.48 -12.32 14.43
C LEU A 238 2.63 -13.58 13.58
N ASP A 239 3.66 -14.39 13.83
CA ASP A 239 3.89 -15.63 13.07
C ASP A 239 2.75 -16.64 13.31
N LYS A 240 2.14 -16.67 14.51
CA LYS A 240 0.98 -17.52 14.80
C LYS A 240 -0.24 -17.11 13.96
N LYS A 241 -0.53 -15.81 13.85
CA LYS A 241 -1.66 -15.28 13.08
C LYS A 241 -1.45 -15.48 11.57
N ILE A 242 -0.24 -15.26 11.07
CA ILE A 242 0.11 -15.58 9.68
C ILE A 242 -0.12 -17.06 9.40
N ASN A 243 0.36 -17.95 10.27
CA ASN A 243 0.15 -19.40 10.10
C ASN A 243 -1.33 -19.80 10.14
N ILE A 244 -2.15 -19.13 10.94
CA ILE A 244 -3.61 -19.31 10.93
C ILE A 244 -4.17 -18.95 9.56
N GLU A 245 -3.86 -17.77 9.02
CA GLU A 245 -4.29 -17.33 7.67
C GLU A 245 -3.85 -18.29 6.57
N LEU A 246 -2.61 -18.77 6.62
CA LEU A 246 -2.10 -19.76 5.69
C LEU A 246 -2.83 -21.11 5.81
N ASN A 247 -3.13 -21.57 7.02
CA ASN A 247 -3.83 -22.85 7.23
C ASN A 247 -5.28 -22.82 6.70
N LYS A 248 -5.92 -21.66 6.67
CA LYS A 248 -7.25 -21.49 6.05
C LYS A 248 -7.21 -21.78 4.55
N ILE A 249 -6.12 -21.38 3.89
CA ILE A 249 -5.86 -21.67 2.48
C ILE A 249 -5.54 -23.16 2.27
N LYS A 250 -4.70 -23.75 3.14
CA LYS A 250 -4.33 -25.18 3.03
C LYS A 250 -5.54 -26.11 3.06
N ASN A 251 -6.47 -25.84 3.97
CA ASN A 251 -7.59 -26.73 4.25
C ASN A 251 -8.82 -26.50 3.34
N GLY A 252 -8.75 -25.55 2.39
CA GLY A 252 -9.93 -25.07 1.65
C GLY A 252 -11.04 -24.52 2.56
N ARG A 253 -10.73 -24.28 3.84
CA ARG A 253 -11.69 -23.91 4.87
C ARG A 253 -11.76 -22.39 4.96
N CYS A 254 -12.86 -21.85 4.48
CA CYS A 254 -13.41 -20.57 4.90
C CYS A 254 -13.47 -20.51 6.46
N PRO A 255 -12.72 -19.63 7.13
CA PRO A 255 -12.80 -19.52 8.59
C PRO A 255 -14.21 -19.20 9.08
N LYS A 256 -14.68 -19.89 10.13
CA LYS A 256 -15.82 -19.43 10.92
C LYS A 256 -15.43 -18.09 11.56
N ARG A 257 -16.38 -17.17 11.70
CA ARG A 257 -16.17 -15.89 12.40
C ARG A 257 -15.68 -16.20 13.81
N ASP A 258 -14.44 -15.86 14.13
CA ASP A 258 -14.03 -15.74 15.51
C ASP A 258 -14.69 -14.46 16.04
N LYS A 259 -15.55 -14.59 17.04
CA LYS A 259 -16.01 -13.46 17.83
C LYS A 259 -14.83 -13.04 18.69
N PHE A 260 -14.28 -11.87 18.41
CA PHE A 260 -13.45 -11.13 19.37
C PHE A 260 -14.34 -10.60 20.47
#